data_AF-A0A935GHL9-F1
#
_entry.id   AF-A0A935GHL9-F1
#
_cell.length_a   1.000
_cell.length_b   1.000
_cell.length_c   1.000
_cell.angle_alpha   90.00
_cell.angle_beta   90.00
_cell.angle_gamma   90.00
#
_symmetry.space_group_name_H-M   'P 1'
#
loop_
_entity.id
_entity.type
_entity.pdbx_description
1 polymer ?
#
loop_
_entity_poly.entity_id
_entity_poly.type
_entity_poly.pdbx_seq_one_letter_code
_entity_poly.pdbx_strand_id
1 'polypeptide(L)'
;MELKHYRTQAAEWFPRAGALVKFFPTPWLGRATLLLLASLCVVGSVQAVESKQIPAIRSALASKALLTDSARLSDRVVAVGAYGNIVYSKDGKTWVQANVPSQVLLTTVFFVDDREGWAAGHDTLILHTTDGGENWTIQYEDVIPGGDLPKPILDIYFADKLHGWAIGAFSLMLVTEDGGVSWKTLATDRLREQLEAADKEPEPNFNAFQRLGDGFLIVGELGTLLHFDPKASAVEDDQDSADDDAEQAADSEEEDDVDAAGDAEAENAAANPANSPWRVIESPYVGSFFGIRQLGSGELLGYGLRGHIFRSTDLGNTWTPIDTGGVTTNINDVIEMDDGEVIIVGSGGTLFRLRAGSATAERIPYAGFNGFVSAQKMGADSLLLFGDAGAQIFPL
;
A
#
# COMPACT_ATOMS: atom_id res chain seq x y z
N MET A 1 -34.84 -23.23 34.32
CA MET A 1 -35.71 -22.10 34.73
C MET A 1 -36.65 -21.84 33.57
N GLU A 2 -37.97 -21.90 33.76
CA GLU A 2 -38.93 -22.03 32.65
C GLU A 2 -39.25 -20.70 31.94
N LEU A 3 -39.44 -20.77 30.62
CA LEU A 3 -40.16 -19.76 29.83
C LEU A 3 -41.68 -19.91 30.06
N LYS A 4 -42.36 -18.83 30.44
CA LYS A 4 -43.85 -18.81 30.53
C LYS A 4 -44.47 -17.61 29.82
N HIS A 5 -45.05 -17.93 28.66
CA HIS A 5 -46.35 -17.49 28.16
C HIS A 5 -46.96 -16.20 28.73
N TYR A 6 -47.23 -15.24 27.83
CA TYR A 6 -48.41 -14.35 27.93
C TYR A 6 -49.10 -14.24 26.57
N ARG A 7 -50.44 -14.34 26.54
CA ARG A 7 -51.28 -14.19 25.34
C ARG A 7 -52.73 -13.89 25.75
N THR A 8 -53.45 -13.03 24.99
CA THR A 8 -54.89 -12.66 25.17
C THR A 8 -55.21 -11.95 26.51
N GLN A 9 -56.20 -11.06 26.70
CA GLN A 9 -57.34 -10.42 25.97
C GLN A 9 -57.50 -8.97 26.55
N ALA A 10 -58.44 -8.06 26.23
CA ALA A 10 -59.22 -7.59 25.05
C ALA A 10 -60.15 -6.43 25.57
N ALA A 11 -61.04 -5.71 24.86
CA ALA A 11 -61.52 -5.70 23.47
C ALA A 11 -62.15 -4.32 23.09
N GLU A 12 -62.15 -3.97 21.80
CA GLU A 12 -63.08 -3.04 21.10
C GLU A 12 -63.21 -1.54 21.52
N TRP A 13 -63.96 -0.80 20.67
CA TRP A 13 -64.65 0.50 20.79
C TRP A 13 -64.37 1.49 19.62
N PHE A 14 -65.29 1.51 18.65
CA PHE A 14 -65.41 2.51 17.58
C PHE A 14 -66.70 3.32 17.75
N PRO A 15 -66.76 4.56 17.23
CA PRO A 15 -67.86 4.89 16.31
C PRO A 15 -67.40 5.62 15.02
N ARG A 16 -68.33 5.85 14.09
CA ARG A 16 -68.09 6.31 12.70
C ARG A 16 -68.73 7.67 12.38
N ALA A 17 -68.07 8.42 11.49
CA ALA A 17 -68.65 9.30 10.46
C ALA A 17 -67.64 9.35 9.28
N GLY A 18 -67.95 9.60 8.01
CA GLY A 18 -69.16 10.15 7.38
C GLY A 18 -68.86 11.57 6.84
N ALA A 19 -69.02 11.92 5.56
CA ALA A 19 -69.58 11.16 4.44
C ALA A 19 -69.24 11.77 3.03
N LEU A 20 -69.45 10.98 1.97
CA LEU A 20 -69.89 11.33 0.60
C LEU A 20 -69.19 12.44 -0.23
N VAL A 21 -68.66 12.03 -1.41
CA VAL A 21 -68.68 12.82 -2.67
C VAL A 21 -69.25 11.92 -3.78
N LYS A 22 -69.85 12.49 -4.83
CA LYS A 22 -70.70 11.77 -5.83
C LYS A 22 -70.02 11.54 -7.19
N PHE A 23 -70.42 10.46 -7.87
CA PHE A 23 -70.17 10.20 -9.30
C PHE A 23 -70.93 11.18 -10.21
N PHE A 24 -70.41 11.40 -11.43
CA PHE A 24 -71.12 11.34 -12.73
C PHE A 24 -70.09 11.31 -13.90
N PRO A 25 -70.45 11.09 -15.19
CA PRO A 25 -69.70 10.13 -16.02
C PRO A 25 -68.80 10.71 -17.12
N THR A 26 -68.01 9.82 -17.74
CA THR A 26 -67.20 10.02 -18.96
C THR A 26 -68.05 10.12 -20.23
N PRO A 27 -67.41 10.55 -21.34
CA PRO A 27 -67.34 9.64 -22.49
C PRO A 27 -65.92 9.44 -23.07
N TRP A 28 -65.80 8.36 -23.85
CA TRP A 28 -64.72 8.00 -24.79
C TRP A 28 -64.57 9.01 -25.96
N LEU A 29 -63.51 9.04 -26.79
CA LEU A 29 -62.28 8.23 -26.89
C LEU A 29 -61.11 9.11 -27.41
N GLY A 30 -59.87 8.83 -27.00
CA GLY A 30 -58.67 9.44 -27.60
C GLY A 30 -57.41 8.62 -27.33
N ARG A 31 -57.07 7.67 -28.22
CA ARG A 31 -55.91 6.78 -28.05
C ARG A 31 -54.61 7.48 -28.44
N ALA A 32 -53.83 7.92 -27.45
CA ALA A 32 -52.41 8.24 -27.60
C ALA A 32 -51.60 7.35 -26.65
N THR A 33 -51.13 6.20 -27.14
CA THR A 33 -50.39 5.22 -26.34
C THR A 33 -48.94 5.66 -26.16
N LEU A 34 -48.69 6.55 -25.20
CA LEU A 34 -47.35 6.83 -24.70
C LEU A 34 -46.85 5.60 -23.94
N LEU A 35 -46.03 4.77 -24.60
CA LEU A 35 -45.25 3.71 -23.97
C LEU A 35 -44.14 4.34 -23.13
N LEU A 36 -44.51 4.77 -21.92
CA LEU A 36 -43.58 5.29 -20.93
C LEU A 36 -42.83 4.09 -20.34
N LEU A 37 -41.67 3.79 -20.91
CA LEU A 37 -40.71 2.80 -20.41
C LEU A 37 -40.25 3.21 -19.02
N ALA A 38 -40.96 2.75 -18.00
CA ALA A 38 -40.50 2.75 -16.63
C ALA A 38 -39.39 1.69 -16.50
N SER A 39 -38.19 2.04 -16.98
CA SER A 39 -36.96 1.27 -16.72
C SER A 39 -36.73 1.26 -15.22
N LEU A 40 -37.18 0.18 -14.57
CA LEU A 40 -37.03 0.00 -13.13
C LEU A 40 -35.57 -0.37 -12.86
N CYS A 41 -34.70 0.63 -12.89
CA CYS A 41 -33.33 0.50 -12.41
C CYS A 41 -33.41 0.14 -10.92
N VAL A 42 -33.31 -1.15 -10.63
CA VAL A 42 -32.94 -1.65 -9.31
C VAL A 42 -31.50 -1.23 -9.11
N VAL A 43 -31.32 0.02 -8.69
CA VAL A 43 -30.06 0.50 -8.11
C VAL A 43 -29.90 -0.31 -6.84
N GLY A 44 -29.16 -1.42 -6.95
CA GLY A 44 -28.74 -2.21 -5.81
C GLY A 44 -28.08 -1.25 -4.84
N SER A 45 -28.70 -1.07 -3.68
CA SER A 45 -28.19 -0.16 -2.67
C SER A 45 -26.97 -0.81 -2.05
N VAL A 46 -25.81 -0.58 -2.66
CA VAL A 46 -24.51 -0.87 -2.05
C VAL A 46 -24.47 -0.04 -0.79
N GLN A 47 -24.78 -0.67 0.34
CA GLN A 47 -24.53 -0.08 1.65
C GLN A 47 -23.01 -0.04 1.78
N ALA A 48 -22.43 1.13 1.54
CA ALA A 48 -21.04 1.37 1.91
C ALA A 48 -20.89 0.96 3.38
N VAL A 49 -19.92 0.08 3.65
CA VAL A 49 -19.61 -0.29 5.03
C VAL A 49 -19.17 0.97 5.74
N GLU A 50 -19.86 1.32 6.83
CA GLU A 50 -19.51 2.50 7.61
C GLU A 50 -18.16 2.25 8.29
N SER A 51 -17.17 3.06 7.92
CA SER A 51 -15.80 2.90 8.42
C SER A 51 -15.76 2.99 9.93
N LYS A 52 -14.96 2.11 10.53
CA LYS A 52 -14.72 2.05 11.98
C LYS A 52 -13.64 3.03 12.44
N GLN A 53 -13.02 3.75 11.51
CA GLN A 53 -11.93 4.68 11.79
C GLN A 53 -12.43 5.91 12.56
N ILE A 54 -11.64 6.35 13.54
CA ILE A 54 -11.96 7.49 14.40
C ILE A 54 -11.04 8.66 14.00
N PRO A 55 -11.55 9.86 13.69
CA PRO A 55 -10.72 11.00 13.27
C PRO A 55 -9.60 11.37 14.25
N ALA A 56 -8.48 11.87 13.71
CA ALA A 56 -7.30 12.23 14.48
C ALA A 56 -7.59 13.32 15.53
N ILE A 57 -7.10 13.10 16.75
CA ILE A 57 -7.30 14.05 17.86
C ILE A 57 -6.47 15.32 17.60
N ARG A 58 -7.13 16.48 17.67
CA ARG A 58 -6.47 17.77 17.46
C ARG A 58 -5.49 18.08 18.59
N SER A 59 -4.21 18.26 18.24
CA SER A 59 -3.12 18.37 19.23
C SER A 59 -2.05 19.40 18.85
N ALA A 60 -1.72 20.29 19.79
CA ALA A 60 -0.59 21.21 19.69
C ALA A 60 0.79 20.52 19.81
N LEU A 61 0.81 19.20 19.96
CA LEU A 61 2.01 18.36 19.99
C LEU A 61 2.12 17.43 18.77
N ALA A 62 1.23 17.55 17.78
CA ALA A 62 1.19 16.68 16.60
C ALA A 62 2.55 16.58 15.87
N SER A 63 3.23 17.70 15.65
CA SER A 63 4.55 17.74 15.00
C SER A 63 5.73 17.34 15.91
N LYS A 64 5.44 16.83 17.11
CA LYS A 64 6.41 16.37 18.13
C LYS A 64 6.14 14.94 18.60
N ALA A 65 5.14 14.28 18.02
CA ALA A 65 4.94 12.84 18.13
C ALA A 65 5.88 12.11 17.15
N LEU A 66 5.89 10.78 17.20
CA LEU A 66 6.55 9.97 16.16
C LEU A 66 5.98 10.32 14.78
N LEU A 67 6.85 10.86 13.92
CA LEU A 67 6.61 11.01 12.49
C LEU A 67 7.45 9.95 11.75
N THR A 68 6.83 9.20 10.85
CA THR A 68 7.37 8.01 10.17
C THR A 68 7.93 8.33 8.79
N ASP A 69 7.26 9.21 8.04
CA ASP A 69 7.68 9.60 6.71
C ASP A 69 7.26 11.04 6.35
N SER A 70 7.83 11.60 5.28
CA SER A 70 7.61 12.96 4.82
C SER A 70 7.82 13.17 3.32
N ALA A 71 6.94 13.96 2.70
CA ALA A 71 6.99 14.34 1.29
C ALA A 71 7.20 15.85 1.11
N ARG A 72 8.04 16.22 0.14
CA ARG A 72 8.32 17.62 -0.25
C ARG A 72 7.42 18.03 -1.42
N LEU A 73 6.61 19.06 -1.20
CA LEU A 73 5.85 19.79 -2.22
C LEU A 73 6.55 21.14 -2.50
N SER A 74 6.21 21.80 -3.60
CA SER A 74 6.82 23.08 -4.03
C SER A 74 6.77 24.19 -2.97
N ASP A 75 5.75 24.20 -2.10
CA ASP A 75 5.56 25.26 -1.08
C ASP A 75 5.59 24.78 0.39
N ARG A 76 5.73 23.47 0.63
CA ARG A 76 5.64 22.86 1.97
C ARG A 76 6.35 21.50 2.08
N VAL A 77 6.51 21.01 3.31
CA VAL A 77 6.64 19.57 3.60
C VAL A 77 5.32 19.11 4.20
N VAL A 78 4.89 17.89 3.86
CA VAL A 78 3.88 17.11 4.58
C VAL A 78 4.60 15.95 5.25
N ALA A 79 4.28 15.64 6.51
CA ALA A 79 4.85 14.51 7.24
C ALA A 79 3.74 13.75 7.98
N VAL A 80 3.87 12.42 8.07
CA VAL A 80 2.86 11.50 8.61
C VAL A 80 3.41 10.71 9.79
N GLY A 81 2.55 10.05 10.57
CA GLY A 81 3.00 9.25 11.71
C GLY A 81 1.90 8.75 12.65
N ALA A 82 2.27 8.62 13.92
CA ALA A 82 1.46 7.99 14.95
C ALA A 82 0.16 8.77 15.26
N TYR A 83 -0.88 8.06 15.69
CA TYR A 83 -2.18 8.63 16.08
C TYR A 83 -2.93 9.34 14.95
N GLY A 84 -2.71 8.94 13.69
CA GLY A 84 -3.25 9.61 12.50
C GLY A 84 -2.71 11.02 12.32
N ASN A 85 -1.55 11.36 12.89
CA ASN A 85 -0.96 12.67 12.69
C ASN A 85 -0.43 12.80 11.26
N ILE A 86 -1.10 13.65 10.48
CA ILE A 86 -0.51 14.29 9.30
C ILE A 86 -0.30 15.76 9.65
N VAL A 87 0.91 16.27 9.43
CA VAL A 87 1.30 17.65 9.71
C VAL A 87 2.01 18.26 8.50
N TYR A 88 1.83 19.55 8.26
CA TYR A 88 2.50 20.27 7.19
C TYR A 88 3.08 21.62 7.62
N SER A 89 4.13 22.06 6.92
CA SER A 89 4.83 23.32 7.20
C SER A 89 5.51 23.89 5.96
N LYS A 90 5.53 25.23 5.85
CA LYS A 90 6.23 25.97 4.78
C LYS A 90 7.63 26.45 5.19
N ASP A 91 7.92 26.52 6.49
CA ASP A 91 9.14 27.11 7.07
C ASP A 91 9.91 26.14 7.99
N GLY A 92 9.40 24.93 8.20
CA GLY A 92 9.92 23.91 9.11
C GLY A 92 9.73 24.20 10.61
N LYS A 93 9.17 25.36 10.96
CA LYS A 93 9.09 25.90 12.33
C LYS A 93 7.65 25.96 12.82
N THR A 94 6.76 26.36 11.92
CA THR A 94 5.33 26.54 12.12
C THR A 94 4.61 25.36 11.48
N TRP A 95 4.06 24.47 12.30
CA TRP A 95 3.40 23.24 11.85
C TRP A 95 1.90 23.30 12.04
N VAL A 96 1.16 22.87 11.02
CA VAL A 96 -0.30 22.73 11.04
C VAL A 96 -0.65 21.25 10.89
N GLN A 97 -1.52 20.73 11.76
CA GLN A 97 -2.04 19.37 11.64
C GLN A 97 -3.21 19.36 10.62
N ALA A 98 -3.25 18.37 9.73
CA ALA A 98 -4.32 18.22 8.72
C ALA A 98 -5.66 17.76 9.33
N ASN A 99 -6.74 17.78 8.55
CA ASN A 99 -7.95 17.00 8.88
C ASN A 99 -7.75 15.56 8.40
N VAL A 100 -7.73 14.61 9.34
CA VAL A 100 -7.44 13.18 9.08
C VAL A 100 -8.55 12.31 9.68
N PRO A 101 -9.17 11.39 8.91
CA PRO A 101 -10.34 10.61 9.34
C PRO A 101 -10.02 9.35 10.17
N SER A 102 -8.76 9.15 10.55
CA SER A 102 -8.28 7.99 11.31
C SER A 102 -7.28 8.39 12.41
N GLN A 103 -7.04 7.48 13.37
CA GLN A 103 -5.99 7.55 14.41
C GLN A 103 -4.92 6.47 14.23
N VAL A 104 -4.92 5.75 13.11
CA VAL A 104 -3.98 4.67 12.79
C VAL A 104 -2.55 5.20 12.63
N LEU A 105 -1.55 4.33 12.84
CA LEU A 105 -0.15 4.65 12.53
C LEU A 105 0.05 4.62 11.01
N LEU A 106 0.26 5.80 10.43
CA LEU A 106 0.69 5.95 9.04
C LEU A 106 2.19 5.68 8.94
N THR A 107 2.64 5.09 7.84
CA THR A 107 4.02 4.63 7.61
C THR A 107 4.70 5.36 6.45
N THR A 108 3.94 5.74 5.43
CA THR A 108 4.43 6.29 4.14
C THR A 108 3.53 7.43 3.65
N VAL A 109 4.09 8.41 2.94
CA VAL A 109 3.33 9.48 2.28
C VAL A 109 3.90 9.84 0.90
N PHE A 110 3.05 9.74 -0.12
CA PHE A 110 3.41 10.00 -1.52
C PHE A 110 2.57 11.15 -2.09
N PHE A 111 3.17 11.98 -2.95
CA PHE A 111 2.48 13.03 -3.71
C PHE A 111 2.88 12.95 -5.17
N VAL A 112 1.91 12.90 -6.08
CA VAL A 112 2.16 12.86 -7.53
C VAL A 112 2.20 14.27 -8.15
N ASP A 113 1.58 15.25 -7.48
CA ASP A 113 1.82 16.67 -7.68
C ASP A 113 1.59 17.47 -6.38
N ASP A 114 1.64 18.80 -6.43
CA ASP A 114 1.43 19.69 -5.27
C ASP A 114 0.02 19.63 -4.64
N ARG A 115 -0.87 18.75 -5.13
CA ARG A 115 -2.26 18.64 -4.68
C ARG A 115 -2.68 17.21 -4.36
N GLU A 116 -2.47 16.30 -5.30
CA GLU A 116 -2.94 14.91 -5.19
C GLU A 116 -1.87 14.05 -4.50
N GLY A 117 -2.27 13.38 -3.42
CA GLY A 117 -1.36 12.60 -2.60
C GLY A 117 -2.05 11.54 -1.75
N TRP A 118 -1.28 10.54 -1.37
CA TRP A 118 -1.71 9.36 -0.62
C TRP A 118 -0.88 9.19 0.64
N ALA A 119 -1.51 8.73 1.71
CA ALA A 119 -0.83 8.33 2.94
C ALA A 119 -1.40 6.99 3.39
N ALA A 120 -0.53 6.04 3.71
CA ALA A 120 -0.93 4.68 4.05
C ALA A 120 -0.24 4.19 5.33
N GLY A 121 -0.67 3.03 5.85
CA GLY A 121 0.00 2.42 6.99
C GLY A 121 -0.67 1.17 7.54
N HIS A 122 -0.77 1.11 8.86
CA HIS A 122 -1.46 0.04 9.58
C HIS A 122 -2.95 -0.07 9.17
N ASP A 123 -3.60 -1.14 9.59
CA ASP A 123 -4.99 -1.48 9.27
C ASP A 123 -5.29 -1.53 7.76
N THR A 124 -4.26 -1.76 6.94
CA THR A 124 -4.31 -1.70 5.45
C THR A 124 -4.99 -0.42 4.93
N LEU A 125 -4.87 0.67 5.69
CA LEU A 125 -5.55 1.93 5.44
C LEU A 125 -4.81 2.74 4.38
N ILE A 126 -5.55 3.25 3.40
CA ILE A 126 -5.07 4.24 2.42
C ILE A 126 -5.97 5.48 2.49
N LEU A 127 -5.33 6.62 2.72
CA LEU A 127 -5.94 7.95 2.70
C LEU A 127 -5.53 8.70 1.42
N HIS A 128 -6.43 9.54 0.90
CA HIS A 128 -6.17 10.40 -0.27
C HIS A 128 -6.46 11.87 0.07
N THR A 129 -5.72 12.80 -0.57
CA THR A 129 -5.91 14.25 -0.52
C THR A 129 -5.88 14.85 -1.93
N THR A 130 -6.58 15.96 -2.13
CA THR A 130 -6.61 16.72 -3.41
C THR A 130 -6.28 18.20 -3.22
N ASP A 131 -5.77 18.58 -2.04
CA ASP A 131 -5.51 19.97 -1.63
C ASP A 131 -4.12 20.21 -1.03
N GLY A 132 -3.17 19.29 -1.27
CA GLY A 132 -1.80 19.42 -0.77
C GLY A 132 -1.66 19.01 0.70
N GLY A 133 -2.49 18.05 1.14
CA GLY A 133 -2.43 17.43 2.46
C GLY A 133 -3.10 18.21 3.58
N GLU A 134 -3.99 19.17 3.27
CA GLU A 134 -4.74 19.92 4.29
C GLU A 134 -5.96 19.14 4.79
N ASN A 135 -6.65 18.44 3.89
CA ASN A 135 -7.76 17.54 4.18
C ASN A 135 -7.55 16.16 3.53
N TRP A 136 -7.89 15.11 4.27
CA TRP A 136 -7.76 13.72 3.85
C TRP A 136 -9.08 12.97 3.96
N THR A 137 -9.31 12.05 3.02
CA THR A 137 -10.44 11.12 3.03
C THR A 137 -9.93 9.68 3.02
N ILE A 138 -10.64 8.76 3.68
CA ILE A 138 -10.39 7.32 3.52
C ILE A 138 -10.71 6.97 2.07
N GLN A 139 -9.75 6.36 1.38
CA GLN A 139 -9.90 5.87 0.02
C GLN A 139 -10.06 4.35 0.02
N TYR A 140 -9.29 3.64 0.84
CA TYR A 140 -9.37 2.19 1.02
C TYR A 140 -9.10 1.82 2.49
N GLU A 141 -9.81 0.80 2.97
CA GLU A 141 -9.55 0.09 4.21
C GLU A 141 -9.92 -1.38 3.98
N ASP A 142 -9.12 -2.33 4.48
CA ASP A 142 -9.46 -3.75 4.35
C ASP A 142 -10.43 -4.18 5.45
N VAL A 143 -11.62 -4.64 5.05
CA VAL A 143 -12.70 -5.03 5.97
C VAL A 143 -12.73 -6.55 6.11
N ILE A 144 -11.64 -7.10 6.65
CA ILE A 144 -11.47 -8.56 6.84
C ILE A 144 -12.61 -9.13 7.72
N PRO A 145 -13.49 -10.01 7.19
CA PRO A 145 -14.57 -10.62 7.95
C PRO A 145 -14.17 -12.02 8.41
N GLY A 146 -13.62 -12.14 9.62
CA GLY A 146 -13.30 -13.46 10.20
C GLY A 146 -12.52 -13.40 11.51
N GLY A 147 -11.59 -12.43 11.62
CA GLY A 147 -10.77 -12.22 12.82
C GLY A 147 -9.27 -12.12 12.57
N ASP A 148 -8.81 -12.33 11.33
CA ASP A 148 -7.43 -12.01 10.95
C ASP A 148 -7.17 -10.50 11.06
N LEU A 149 -5.89 -10.15 11.26
CA LEU A 149 -5.47 -8.77 11.44
C LEU A 149 -5.06 -8.15 10.09
N PRO A 150 -5.56 -6.95 9.75
CA PRO A 150 -5.19 -6.27 8.51
C PRO A 150 -3.69 -5.96 8.44
N LYS A 151 -3.08 -6.31 7.31
CA LYS A 151 -1.62 -6.20 7.07
C LYS A 151 -1.22 -4.72 6.96
N PRO A 152 -0.18 -4.23 7.66
CA PRO A 152 0.30 -2.87 7.47
C PRO A 152 0.93 -2.70 6.07
N ILE A 153 0.52 -1.63 5.39
CA ILE A 153 1.24 -1.06 4.25
C ILE A 153 2.49 -0.35 4.80
N LEU A 154 3.61 -0.49 4.09
CA LEU A 154 4.91 0.06 4.46
C LEU A 154 5.41 1.10 3.45
N ASP A 155 5.05 0.98 2.17
CA ASP A 155 5.38 1.95 1.12
C ASP A 155 4.26 2.08 0.06
N ILE A 156 4.14 3.24 -0.58
CA ILE A 156 3.11 3.56 -1.58
C ILE A 156 3.65 4.48 -2.68
N TYR A 157 3.32 4.20 -3.94
CA TYR A 157 3.82 4.94 -5.10
C TYR A 157 2.75 5.06 -6.17
N PHE A 158 2.65 6.24 -6.79
CA PHE A 158 1.79 6.49 -7.96
C PHE A 158 2.63 6.95 -9.14
N ALA A 159 2.46 6.30 -10.30
CA ALA A 159 3.14 6.71 -11.54
C ALA A 159 2.47 7.92 -12.20
N ASP A 160 1.15 8.03 -12.03
CA ASP A 160 0.31 9.15 -12.42
C ASP A 160 -0.94 9.16 -11.50
N LYS A 161 -1.99 9.92 -11.84
CA LYS A 161 -3.20 10.04 -11.01
C LYS A 161 -4.15 8.83 -11.06
N LEU A 162 -3.82 7.80 -11.85
CA LEU A 162 -4.63 6.60 -12.05
C LEU A 162 -3.91 5.34 -11.60
N HIS A 163 -2.62 5.21 -11.95
CA HIS A 163 -1.84 3.98 -11.74
C HIS A 163 -1.00 4.06 -10.46
N GLY A 164 -1.33 3.21 -9.48
CA GLY A 164 -0.71 3.20 -8.15
C GLY A 164 -0.49 1.80 -7.59
N TRP A 165 0.51 1.70 -6.71
CA TRP A 165 0.92 0.47 -6.03
C TRP A 165 1.16 0.76 -4.55
N ALA A 166 0.77 -0.17 -3.67
CA ALA A 166 1.13 -0.17 -2.26
C ALA A 166 1.71 -1.53 -1.88
N ILE A 167 2.74 -1.55 -1.03
CA ILE A 167 3.41 -2.78 -0.57
C ILE A 167 3.50 -2.81 0.95
N GLY A 168 3.62 -4.01 1.54
CA GLY A 168 3.70 -4.12 3.00
C GLY A 168 4.04 -5.50 3.54
N ALA A 169 3.56 -5.76 4.76
CA ALA A 169 3.88 -6.98 5.50
C ALA A 169 3.33 -8.25 4.86
N PHE A 170 3.96 -9.40 5.11
CA PHE A 170 3.59 -10.73 4.59
C PHE A 170 3.34 -10.67 3.07
N SER A 171 4.31 -10.13 2.34
CA SER A 171 4.30 -9.90 0.89
C SER A 171 3.04 -9.23 0.33
N LEU A 172 2.35 -8.40 1.13
CA LEU A 172 1.22 -7.60 0.66
C LEU A 172 1.63 -6.75 -0.54
N MET A 173 0.86 -6.84 -1.63
CA MET A 173 0.92 -5.91 -2.74
C MET A 173 -0.50 -5.58 -3.23
N LEU A 174 -0.83 -4.29 -3.25
CA LEU A 174 -2.08 -3.74 -3.78
C LEU A 174 -1.78 -2.92 -5.04
N VAL A 175 -2.69 -2.96 -6.01
CA VAL A 175 -2.61 -2.23 -7.29
C VAL A 175 -3.91 -1.47 -7.55
N THR A 176 -3.82 -0.27 -8.09
CA THR A 176 -4.95 0.48 -8.66
C THR A 176 -4.62 0.99 -10.06
N GLU A 177 -5.66 1.06 -10.90
CA GLU A 177 -5.63 1.52 -12.29
C GLU A 177 -6.63 2.67 -12.54
N ASP A 178 -7.36 3.09 -11.49
CA ASP A 178 -8.47 4.04 -11.54
C ASP A 178 -8.32 5.21 -10.54
N GLY A 179 -7.11 5.39 -9.98
CA GLY A 179 -6.78 6.44 -9.02
C GLY A 179 -7.11 6.08 -7.58
N GLY A 180 -7.30 4.78 -7.31
CA GLY A 180 -7.70 4.25 -6.00
C GLY A 180 -9.20 4.28 -5.76
N VAL A 181 -10.03 4.35 -6.81
CA VAL A 181 -11.48 4.10 -6.71
C VAL A 181 -11.74 2.61 -6.45
N SER A 182 -10.87 1.74 -6.98
CA SER A 182 -10.72 0.35 -6.58
C SER A 182 -9.25 -0.01 -6.37
N TRP A 183 -9.00 -0.96 -5.48
CA TRP A 183 -7.69 -1.57 -5.25
C TRP A 183 -7.83 -3.08 -5.35
N LYS A 184 -6.89 -3.73 -6.04
CA LYS A 184 -6.80 -5.18 -6.23
C LYS A 184 -5.56 -5.70 -5.49
N THR A 185 -5.70 -6.76 -4.72
CA THR A 185 -4.53 -7.50 -4.20
C THR A 185 -3.90 -8.27 -5.34
N LEU A 186 -2.59 -8.10 -5.55
CA LEU A 186 -1.83 -8.89 -6.51
C LEU A 186 -1.44 -10.23 -5.87
N ALA A 187 -1.69 -11.34 -6.56
CA ALA A 187 -1.31 -12.67 -6.09
C ALA A 187 0.22 -12.84 -6.07
N THR A 188 0.75 -13.44 -5.00
CA THR A 188 2.19 -13.61 -4.77
C THR A 188 2.63 -15.07 -4.69
N ASP A 189 1.75 -16.03 -4.99
CA ASP A 189 1.98 -17.47 -4.84
C ASP A 189 3.23 -17.93 -5.63
N ARG A 190 3.38 -17.47 -6.87
CA ARG A 190 4.58 -17.73 -7.70
C ARG A 190 5.86 -17.10 -7.15
N LEU A 191 5.76 -15.97 -6.45
CA LEU A 191 6.92 -15.37 -5.78
C LEU A 191 7.30 -16.19 -4.54
N ARG A 192 6.30 -16.60 -3.75
CA ARG A 192 6.46 -17.49 -2.60
C ARG A 192 7.14 -18.80 -3.03
N GLU A 193 6.68 -19.44 -4.11
CA GLU A 193 7.34 -20.61 -4.73
C GLU A 193 8.80 -20.33 -5.13
N GLN A 194 9.07 -19.20 -5.81
CA GLN A 194 10.44 -18.79 -6.17
C GLN A 194 11.35 -18.56 -4.95
N LEU A 195 10.80 -18.06 -3.84
CA LEU A 195 11.55 -17.80 -2.60
C LEU A 195 11.82 -19.10 -1.83
N GLU A 196 10.84 -20.00 -1.72
CA GLU A 196 11.03 -21.33 -1.11
C GLU A 196 12.03 -22.18 -1.91
N ALA A 197 11.95 -22.15 -3.24
CA ALA A 197 12.93 -22.82 -4.12
C ALA A 197 14.35 -22.22 -4.04
N ALA A 198 14.51 -21.03 -3.46
CA ALA A 198 15.78 -20.34 -3.27
C ALA A 198 16.31 -20.38 -1.81
N ASP A 199 15.68 -21.15 -0.92
CA ASP A 199 15.98 -21.23 0.52
C ASP A 199 15.91 -19.84 1.20
N LYS A 200 14.87 -19.06 0.84
CA LYS A 200 14.57 -17.73 1.40
C LYS A 200 13.22 -17.75 2.12
N GLU A 201 12.95 -16.71 2.91
CA GLU A 201 11.65 -16.50 3.56
C GLU A 201 10.52 -16.48 2.50
N PRO A 202 9.44 -17.28 2.64
CA PRO A 202 8.35 -17.35 1.66
C PRO A 202 7.48 -16.09 1.56
N GLU A 203 7.23 -15.41 2.69
CA GLU A 203 6.30 -14.27 2.77
C GLU A 203 6.95 -13.06 3.48
N PRO A 204 8.09 -12.55 2.98
CA PRO A 204 8.80 -11.44 3.61
C PRO A 204 7.98 -10.15 3.59
N ASN A 205 8.21 -9.29 4.58
CA ASN A 205 7.70 -7.92 4.55
C ASN A 205 8.42 -7.13 3.45
N PHE A 206 7.66 -6.52 2.55
CA PHE A 206 8.17 -5.56 1.56
C PHE A 206 8.22 -4.18 2.20
N ASN A 207 9.43 -3.66 2.42
CA ASN A 207 9.63 -2.47 3.26
C ASN A 207 9.71 -1.17 2.45
N ALA A 208 10.20 -1.23 1.20
CA ALA A 208 10.26 -0.08 0.30
C ALA A 208 10.40 -0.51 -1.17
N PHE A 209 10.05 0.37 -2.10
CA PHE A 209 10.36 0.21 -3.53
C PHE A 209 10.94 1.45 -4.20
N GLN A 210 11.65 1.21 -5.30
CA GLN A 210 12.16 2.23 -6.20
C GLN A 210 11.67 1.94 -7.61
N ARG A 211 10.91 2.87 -8.19
CA ARG A 211 10.52 2.83 -9.61
C ARG A 211 11.78 2.78 -10.48
N LEU A 212 11.83 1.86 -11.43
CA LEU A 212 12.99 1.66 -12.31
C LEU A 212 12.53 1.42 -13.75
N GLY A 213 12.44 2.51 -14.53
CA GLY A 213 11.88 2.48 -15.88
C GLY A 213 10.40 2.07 -15.87
N ASP A 214 10.11 0.93 -16.49
CA ASP A 214 8.75 0.35 -16.55
C ASP A 214 8.39 -0.53 -15.33
N GLY A 215 9.38 -0.96 -14.55
CA GLY A 215 9.22 -1.85 -13.39
C GLY A 215 9.60 -1.19 -12.07
N PHE A 216 9.85 -2.03 -11.06
CA PHE A 216 10.26 -1.64 -9.72
C PHE A 216 11.39 -2.54 -9.22
N LEU A 217 12.28 -1.99 -8.40
CA LEU A 217 13.02 -2.78 -7.41
C LEU A 217 12.30 -2.69 -6.07
N ILE A 218 12.06 -3.84 -5.43
CA ILE A 218 11.45 -3.95 -4.10
C ILE A 218 12.49 -4.51 -3.14
N VAL A 219 12.58 -3.93 -1.94
CA VAL A 219 13.45 -4.41 -0.86
C VAL A 219 12.66 -4.72 0.40
N GLY A 220 13.14 -5.68 1.19
CA GLY A 220 12.40 -6.19 2.34
C GLY A 220 13.25 -6.77 3.46
N GLU A 221 12.61 -7.56 4.31
CA GLU A 221 13.26 -8.28 5.41
C GLU A 221 14.18 -9.41 4.93
N LEU A 222 15.08 -9.88 5.81
CA LEU A 222 15.91 -11.07 5.60
C LEU A 222 16.71 -11.10 4.27
N GLY A 223 17.07 -9.93 3.73
CA GLY A 223 17.79 -9.81 2.47
C GLY A 223 16.91 -9.86 1.22
N THR A 224 15.58 -9.76 1.32
CA THR A 224 14.69 -9.72 0.16
C THR A 224 15.03 -8.54 -0.75
N LEU A 225 15.37 -8.85 -2.01
CA LEU A 225 15.61 -7.92 -3.10
C LEU A 225 15.00 -8.53 -4.37
N LEU A 226 14.04 -7.83 -4.95
CA LEU A 226 13.24 -8.30 -6.10
C LEU A 226 13.25 -7.25 -7.20
N HIS A 227 13.16 -7.69 -8.45
CA HIS A 227 12.64 -6.88 -9.55
C HIS A 227 11.21 -7.32 -9.88
N PHE A 228 10.30 -6.36 -10.02
CA PHE A 228 8.91 -6.57 -10.38
C PHE A 228 8.54 -5.81 -11.66
N ASP A 229 7.95 -6.50 -12.64
CA ASP A 229 7.43 -5.91 -13.88
C ASP A 229 5.88 -5.95 -13.90
N PRO A 230 5.18 -4.81 -13.75
CA PRO A 230 3.72 -4.74 -13.76
C PRO A 230 3.09 -5.01 -15.14
N LYS A 231 3.88 -5.12 -16.22
CA LYS A 231 3.39 -5.48 -17.56
C LYS A 231 3.40 -6.98 -17.80
N ALA A 232 4.29 -7.71 -17.14
CA ALA A 232 4.38 -9.17 -17.27
C ALA A 232 3.19 -9.91 -16.62
N SER A 233 2.54 -9.31 -15.62
CA SER A 233 1.32 -9.84 -14.99
C SER A 233 0.05 -9.76 -15.86
N ALA A 234 0.12 -9.19 -17.07
CA ALA A 234 -1.03 -9.01 -17.96
C ALA A 234 -1.12 -10.06 -19.10
N VAL A 235 -0.50 -11.23 -18.90
CA VAL A 235 -0.29 -12.27 -19.94
C VAL A 235 -1.06 -13.56 -19.63
N GLU A 236 -1.96 -13.56 -18.65
CA GLU A 236 -2.65 -14.76 -18.14
C GLU A 236 -4.18 -14.60 -18.18
N ASP A 237 -4.90 -15.73 -18.16
CA ASP A 237 -6.36 -15.87 -18.27
C ASP A 237 -7.02 -15.47 -19.61
N ASP A 238 -6.48 -15.98 -20.73
CA ASP A 238 -7.18 -16.01 -22.05
C ASP A 238 -7.16 -17.44 -22.66
N GLN A 239 -7.09 -18.47 -21.82
CA GLN A 239 -7.07 -19.91 -22.22
C GLN A 239 -8.01 -20.79 -21.36
N ASP A 240 -9.28 -20.41 -21.24
CA ASP A 240 -10.34 -21.33 -20.77
C ASP A 240 -11.66 -21.07 -21.52
N SER A 241 -11.70 -21.46 -22.81
CA SER A 241 -12.91 -21.37 -23.66
C SER A 241 -12.95 -22.39 -24.82
N ALA A 242 -12.31 -23.55 -24.64
CA ALA A 242 -12.43 -24.76 -25.47
C ALA A 242 -11.93 -25.96 -24.64
N ASP A 243 -12.60 -27.11 -24.54
CA ASP A 243 -13.77 -27.61 -25.28
C ASP A 243 -14.87 -28.13 -24.31
N ASP A 244 -16.14 -27.80 -24.58
CA ASP A 244 -17.32 -28.30 -23.85
C ASP A 244 -18.40 -28.81 -24.83
N ASP A 245 -18.10 -29.89 -25.57
CA ASP A 245 -19.01 -30.45 -26.58
C ASP A 245 -18.70 -31.94 -26.93
N ALA A 246 -18.81 -32.88 -25.95
CA ALA A 246 -18.49 -34.31 -26.17
C ALA A 246 -19.28 -35.37 -25.35
N GLU A 247 -20.54 -35.12 -24.95
CA GLU A 247 -21.39 -36.20 -24.43
C GLU A 247 -21.93 -37.11 -25.57
N GLN A 248 -21.44 -38.36 -25.68
CA GLN A 248 -22.33 -39.55 -25.73
C GLN A 248 -21.64 -40.93 -25.80
N ALA A 249 -22.19 -41.85 -24.99
CA ALA A 249 -22.37 -43.29 -25.24
C ALA A 249 -21.15 -44.23 -25.38
N ALA A 250 -20.92 -45.01 -24.32
CA ALA A 250 -20.63 -46.44 -24.39
C ALA A 250 -21.31 -47.17 -23.21
N ASP A 251 -21.55 -48.48 -23.34
CA ASP A 251 -22.23 -49.35 -22.38
C ASP A 251 -21.46 -50.71 -22.28
N SER A 252 -21.87 -51.60 -21.38
CA SER A 252 -21.46 -53.02 -21.20
C SER A 252 -20.09 -53.38 -20.57
N GLU A 253 -20.18 -54.05 -19.41
CA GLU A 253 -19.69 -55.43 -19.07
C GLU A 253 -18.17 -55.79 -18.96
N GLU A 254 -17.80 -56.15 -17.73
CA GLU A 254 -17.05 -57.35 -17.23
C GLU A 254 -15.54 -57.67 -17.50
N GLU A 255 -14.88 -57.99 -16.36
CA GLU A 255 -13.78 -58.94 -16.06
C GLU A 255 -12.28 -58.73 -16.44
N ASP A 256 -11.44 -59.07 -15.43
CA ASP A 256 -10.09 -59.65 -15.37
C ASP A 256 -8.78 -58.99 -15.92
N ASP A 257 -8.10 -58.30 -14.98
CA ASP A 257 -6.80 -58.69 -14.37
C ASP A 257 -5.42 -58.32 -15.02
N VAL A 258 -4.40 -58.27 -14.14
CA VAL A 258 -2.92 -58.22 -14.31
C VAL A 258 -2.21 -56.85 -14.55
N ASP A 259 -1.49 -56.43 -13.49
CA ASP A 259 -0.29 -55.58 -13.39
C ASP A 259 0.34 -54.91 -14.65
N ALA A 260 0.54 -53.58 -14.60
CA ALA A 260 1.89 -52.96 -14.48
C ALA A 260 1.90 -51.41 -14.41
N ALA A 261 2.79 -50.87 -13.57
CA ALA A 261 3.45 -49.54 -13.57
C ALA A 261 2.77 -48.31 -14.26
N GLY A 262 2.50 -47.26 -13.47
CA GLY A 262 2.00 -45.97 -13.94
C GLY A 262 2.17 -44.82 -12.94
N ASP A 263 3.41 -44.51 -12.55
CA ASP A 263 3.71 -43.27 -11.84
C ASP A 263 3.64 -42.05 -12.79
N ALA A 264 3.27 -40.88 -12.24
CA ALA A 264 3.41 -39.54 -12.84
C ALA A 264 2.56 -39.18 -14.10
N GLU A 265 1.26 -38.95 -13.91
CA GLU A 265 0.50 -37.95 -14.68
C GLU A 265 -0.16 -36.92 -13.75
N ALA A 266 0.69 -36.16 -13.05
CA ALA A 266 0.31 -34.94 -12.32
C ALA A 266 1.34 -33.79 -12.44
N GLU A 267 2.50 -34.03 -13.07
CA GLU A 267 3.53 -33.01 -13.34
C GLU A 267 3.35 -32.39 -14.75
N ASN A 268 2.31 -31.57 -14.97
CA ASN A 268 2.34 -30.66 -16.12
C ASN A 268 1.46 -29.40 -16.02
N ALA A 269 1.67 -28.62 -14.96
CA ALA A 269 1.21 -27.22 -14.87
C ALA A 269 2.26 -26.29 -14.24
N ALA A 270 3.55 -26.65 -14.35
CA ALA A 270 4.65 -25.78 -13.93
C ALA A 270 4.71 -24.55 -14.87
N ALA A 271 4.08 -23.46 -14.45
CA ALA A 271 4.04 -22.21 -15.22
C ALA A 271 5.45 -21.77 -15.60
N ASN A 272 5.68 -21.49 -16.89
CA ASN A 272 7.00 -21.18 -17.40
C ASN A 272 7.61 -19.99 -16.63
N PRO A 273 8.74 -20.15 -15.91
CA PRO A 273 9.27 -19.10 -15.04
C PRO A 273 9.69 -17.84 -15.80
N ALA A 274 9.82 -17.91 -17.14
CA ALA A 274 10.02 -16.74 -18.00
C ALA A 274 8.82 -15.77 -18.06
N ASN A 275 7.63 -16.20 -17.64
CA ASN A 275 6.40 -15.38 -17.61
C ASN A 275 6.07 -14.83 -16.20
N SER A 276 6.90 -15.09 -15.19
CA SER A 276 6.68 -14.47 -13.87
C SER A 276 6.97 -12.97 -13.92
N PRO A 277 6.10 -12.09 -13.37
CA PRO A 277 6.43 -10.68 -13.20
C PRO A 277 7.53 -10.47 -12.14
N TRP A 278 7.90 -11.52 -11.41
CA TRP A 278 8.90 -11.51 -10.34
C TRP A 278 10.23 -12.11 -10.81
N ARG A 279 11.31 -11.37 -10.53
CA ARG A 279 12.69 -11.86 -10.58
C ARG A 279 13.35 -11.62 -9.23
N VAL A 280 13.55 -12.68 -8.45
CA VAL A 280 14.40 -12.67 -7.25
C VAL A 280 15.84 -12.31 -7.65
N ILE A 281 16.47 -11.39 -6.90
CA ILE A 281 17.87 -11.01 -7.08
C ILE A 281 18.67 -11.51 -5.88
N GLU A 282 19.87 -12.05 -6.11
CA GLU A 282 20.72 -12.47 -4.99
C GLU A 282 21.29 -11.25 -4.25
N SER A 283 21.07 -11.21 -2.94
CA SER A 283 21.34 -10.05 -2.11
C SER A 283 22.76 -10.04 -1.55
N PRO A 284 23.42 -8.86 -1.44
CA PRO A 284 24.69 -8.73 -0.71
C PRO A 284 24.54 -8.87 0.81
N TYR A 285 23.32 -9.07 1.32
CA TYR A 285 22.96 -8.91 2.73
C TYR A 285 21.81 -9.85 3.14
N VAL A 286 21.88 -10.39 4.36
CA VAL A 286 20.87 -11.33 4.93
C VAL A 286 20.00 -10.70 6.03
N GLY A 287 20.09 -9.38 6.22
CA GLY A 287 19.24 -8.63 7.16
C GLY A 287 18.24 -7.75 6.43
N SER A 288 17.37 -7.09 7.17
CA SER A 288 16.32 -6.24 6.59
C SER A 288 16.89 -4.99 5.95
N PHE A 289 16.53 -4.74 4.69
CA PHE A 289 16.54 -3.41 4.11
C PHE A 289 15.34 -2.61 4.65
N PHE A 290 15.52 -1.30 4.84
CA PHE A 290 14.43 -0.38 5.20
C PHE A 290 14.17 0.66 4.12
N GLY A 291 15.06 0.80 3.13
CA GLY A 291 14.81 1.63 1.98
C GLY A 291 15.72 1.33 0.81
N ILE A 292 15.26 1.77 -0.36
CA ILE A 292 16.01 1.79 -1.61
C ILE A 292 15.72 3.12 -2.32
N ARG A 293 16.75 3.76 -2.88
CA ARG A 293 16.58 5.02 -3.61
C ARG A 293 17.54 5.13 -4.79
N GLN A 294 17.02 5.62 -5.92
CA GLN A 294 17.84 6.02 -7.06
C GLN A 294 18.26 7.50 -6.91
N LEU A 295 19.54 7.76 -7.17
CA LEU A 295 20.13 9.10 -7.20
C LEU A 295 20.00 9.72 -8.60
N GLY A 296 20.17 11.04 -8.71
CA GLY A 296 20.20 11.78 -9.97
C GLY A 296 21.35 11.35 -10.91
N SER A 297 22.37 10.67 -10.39
CA SER A 297 23.41 9.98 -11.15
C SER A 297 22.95 8.69 -11.85
N GLY A 298 21.78 8.17 -11.49
CA GLY A 298 21.27 6.85 -11.86
C GLY A 298 21.75 5.71 -10.96
N GLU A 299 22.70 5.95 -10.04
CA GLU A 299 23.12 4.97 -9.03
C GLU A 299 21.97 4.63 -8.08
N LEU A 300 21.95 3.40 -7.57
CA LEU A 300 20.98 2.94 -6.57
C LEU A 300 21.67 2.75 -5.22
N LEU A 301 21.04 3.23 -4.14
CA LEU A 301 21.44 2.97 -2.76
C LEU A 301 20.36 2.11 -2.08
N GLY A 302 20.74 0.93 -1.59
CA GLY A 302 19.90 0.07 -0.74
C GLY A 302 20.47 0.02 0.67
N TYR A 303 19.63 0.25 1.69
CA TYR A 303 20.08 0.50 3.07
C TYR A 303 19.11 -0.06 4.11
N GLY A 304 19.60 -0.26 5.35
CA GLY A 304 18.74 -0.72 6.43
C GLY A 304 19.42 -1.08 7.75
N LEU A 305 19.13 -2.29 8.22
CA LEU A 305 19.43 -2.82 9.54
C LEU A 305 20.92 -2.70 9.93
N ARG A 306 21.18 -2.18 11.13
CA ARG A 306 22.52 -2.13 11.75
C ARG A 306 23.63 -1.54 10.84
N GLY A 307 23.38 -0.38 10.23
CA GLY A 307 24.42 0.43 9.57
C GLY A 307 24.83 -0.03 8.17
N HIS A 308 24.09 -0.97 7.57
CA HIS A 308 24.39 -1.49 6.24
C HIS A 308 23.79 -0.60 5.15
N ILE A 309 24.62 -0.28 4.15
CA ILE A 309 24.26 0.45 2.93
C ILE A 309 25.11 -0.08 1.77
N PHE A 310 24.48 -0.26 0.60
CA PHE A 310 25.08 -0.82 -0.60
C PHE A 310 24.75 0.07 -1.80
N ARG A 311 25.71 0.22 -2.72
CA ARG A 311 25.54 0.88 -4.02
C ARG A 311 25.43 -0.17 -5.14
N SER A 312 24.49 0.02 -6.05
CA SER A 312 24.50 -0.57 -7.40
C SER A 312 24.70 0.54 -8.44
N THR A 313 25.44 0.22 -9.50
CA THR A 313 25.66 1.10 -10.67
C THR A 313 25.12 0.49 -11.98
N ASP A 314 24.42 -0.64 -11.87
CA ASP A 314 24.04 -1.52 -12.98
C ASP A 314 22.56 -1.93 -12.93
N LEU A 315 21.69 -1.02 -12.44
CA LEU A 315 20.23 -1.22 -12.32
C LEU A 315 19.84 -2.34 -11.34
N GLY A 316 20.61 -2.49 -10.25
CA GLY A 316 20.33 -3.40 -9.14
C GLY A 316 20.80 -4.84 -9.35
N ASN A 317 21.58 -5.12 -10.39
CA ASN A 317 22.03 -6.48 -10.71
C ASN A 317 23.28 -6.90 -9.90
N THR A 318 24.15 -5.96 -9.52
CA THR A 318 25.26 -6.19 -8.58
C THR A 318 25.38 -5.05 -7.57
N TRP A 319 25.89 -5.37 -6.39
CA TRP A 319 25.90 -4.45 -5.24
C TRP A 319 27.26 -4.47 -4.52
N THR A 320 27.75 -3.28 -4.18
CA THR A 320 28.98 -3.07 -3.43
C THR A 320 28.70 -2.36 -2.10
N PRO A 321 29.22 -2.82 -0.95
CA PRO A 321 29.00 -2.17 0.33
C PRO A 321 29.68 -0.80 0.41
N ILE A 322 29.06 0.13 1.12
CA ILE A 322 29.65 1.41 1.54
C ILE A 322 30.00 1.29 3.03
N ASP A 323 31.25 1.60 3.38
CA ASP A 323 31.70 1.57 4.77
C ASP A 323 31.13 2.73 5.58
N THR A 324 30.50 2.42 6.71
CA THR A 324 29.93 3.38 7.66
C THR A 324 30.79 3.53 8.93
N GLY A 325 31.95 2.87 9.00
CA GLY A 325 32.86 2.93 10.16
C GLY A 325 32.41 2.05 11.33
N GLY A 326 31.66 0.98 11.07
CA GLY A 326 31.22 0.02 12.09
C GLY A 326 29.96 0.45 12.87
N VAL A 327 29.05 1.19 12.24
CA VAL A 327 27.74 1.55 12.80
C VAL A 327 26.92 0.30 13.13
N THR A 328 26.19 0.32 14.25
CA THR A 328 25.33 -0.80 14.68
C THR A 328 23.85 -0.40 14.82
N THR A 329 23.52 0.87 14.63
CA THR A 329 22.16 1.44 14.54
C THR A 329 21.64 1.40 13.10
N ASN A 330 20.32 1.42 12.92
CA ASN A 330 19.70 1.35 11.58
C ASN A 330 19.94 2.62 10.76
N ILE A 331 20.09 2.46 9.45
CA ILE A 331 19.88 3.52 8.45
C ILE A 331 18.44 3.40 7.97
N ASN A 332 17.72 4.51 7.94
CA ASN A 332 16.28 4.53 7.70
C ASN A 332 15.89 5.34 6.46
N ASP A 333 16.66 6.37 6.07
CA ASP A 333 16.42 7.16 4.86
C ASP A 333 17.72 7.80 4.33
N VAL A 334 17.74 8.16 3.04
CA VAL A 334 18.86 8.85 2.36
C VAL A 334 18.35 9.95 1.43
N ILE A 335 19.00 11.12 1.46
CA ILE A 335 18.58 12.29 0.68
C ILE A 335 19.75 12.93 -0.08
N GLU A 336 19.56 13.20 -1.37
CA GLU A 336 20.56 13.78 -2.26
C GLU A 336 20.46 15.32 -2.26
N MET A 337 21.56 15.98 -1.90
CA MET A 337 21.74 17.44 -1.90
C MET A 337 21.91 17.99 -3.31
N ASP A 338 21.75 19.31 -3.47
CA ASP A 338 21.76 19.97 -4.78
C ASP A 338 23.14 19.96 -5.47
N ASP A 339 24.20 19.52 -4.76
CA ASP A 339 25.57 19.30 -5.25
C ASP A 339 25.92 17.83 -5.49
N GLY A 340 25.00 16.89 -5.19
CA GLY A 340 25.23 15.45 -5.29
C GLY A 340 25.92 14.81 -4.07
N GLU A 341 26.04 15.50 -2.93
CA GLU A 341 26.32 14.83 -1.64
C GLU A 341 25.04 14.16 -1.13
N VAL A 342 25.12 12.90 -0.70
CA VAL A 342 23.98 12.18 -0.10
C VAL A 342 24.09 12.23 1.42
N ILE A 343 23.07 12.75 2.10
CA ILE A 343 22.96 12.68 3.55
C ILE A 343 22.17 11.42 3.92
N ILE A 344 22.70 10.65 4.87
CA ILE A 344 22.17 9.36 5.33
C ILE A 344 21.70 9.54 6.77
N VAL A 345 20.43 9.22 7.05
CA VAL A 345 19.81 9.40 8.38
C VAL A 345 19.36 8.07 8.97
N GLY A 346 19.28 7.99 10.30
CA GLY A 346 18.86 6.76 10.95
C GLY A 346 18.70 6.82 12.48
N SER A 347 18.58 5.64 13.08
CA SER A 347 18.30 5.46 14.50
C SER A 347 19.46 5.92 15.40
N GLY A 348 19.16 6.44 16.60
CA GLY A 348 20.17 6.67 17.64
C GLY A 348 21.17 7.81 17.37
N GLY A 349 20.78 8.82 16.57
CA GLY A 349 21.71 9.88 16.12
C GLY A 349 22.64 9.45 14.99
N THR A 350 22.22 8.49 14.17
CA THR A 350 22.88 8.13 12.90
C THR A 350 22.70 9.26 11.91
N LEU A 351 23.81 9.90 11.53
CA LEU A 351 23.85 10.95 10.54
C LEU A 351 25.22 10.95 9.83
N PHE A 352 25.21 10.78 8.51
CA PHE A 352 26.42 10.66 7.69
C PHE A 352 26.27 11.43 6.37
N ARG A 353 27.40 11.84 5.78
CA ARG A 353 27.49 12.32 4.40
C ARG A 353 28.24 11.32 3.53
N LEU A 354 27.77 11.13 2.29
CA LEU A 354 28.35 10.25 1.29
C LEU A 354 28.51 11.04 0.00
N ARG A 355 29.75 11.36 -0.35
CA ARG A 355 30.07 12.06 -1.61
C ARG A 355 29.97 11.10 -2.80
N ALA A 356 29.57 11.62 -3.96
CA ALA A 356 29.48 10.87 -5.21
C ALA A 356 30.72 9.99 -5.47
N GLY A 357 30.50 8.72 -5.80
CA GLY A 357 31.57 7.73 -6.03
C GLY A 357 32.36 7.26 -4.79
N SER A 358 32.17 7.86 -3.60
CA SER A 358 32.87 7.39 -2.39
C SER A 358 32.41 5.99 -1.97
N ALA A 359 33.35 5.17 -1.49
CA ALA A 359 33.08 3.87 -0.88
C ALA A 359 32.94 3.93 0.65
N THR A 360 33.02 5.12 1.24
CA THR A 360 32.93 5.36 2.69
C THR A 360 32.06 6.59 2.97
N ALA A 361 31.20 6.49 3.98
CA ALA A 361 30.38 7.59 4.48
C ALA A 361 31.07 8.28 5.67
N GLU A 362 31.19 9.60 5.64
CA GLU A 362 31.78 10.39 6.74
C GLU A 362 30.71 10.75 7.76
N ARG A 363 30.94 10.50 9.06
CA ARG A 363 29.95 10.82 10.10
C ARG A 363 29.80 12.34 10.29
N ILE A 364 28.57 12.84 10.27
CA ILE A 364 28.25 14.22 10.64
C ILE A 364 28.10 14.30 12.17
N PRO A 365 28.76 15.25 12.86
CA PRO A 365 28.63 15.38 14.31
C PRO A 365 27.20 15.76 14.75
N TYR A 366 26.54 14.85 15.45
CA TYR A 366 25.27 15.09 16.15
C TYR A 366 25.41 14.69 17.62
N ALA A 367 24.88 15.53 18.51
CA ALA A 367 25.01 15.39 19.96
C ALA A 367 23.76 14.80 20.65
N GLY A 368 22.67 14.60 19.91
CA GLY A 368 21.46 13.92 20.39
C GLY A 368 21.50 12.43 20.13
N PHE A 369 20.45 11.73 20.60
CA PHE A 369 20.26 10.28 20.42
C PHE A 369 18.96 9.94 19.68
N ASN A 370 18.29 10.94 19.11
CA ASN A 370 17.03 10.78 18.39
C ASN A 370 17.17 9.84 17.19
N GLY A 371 16.19 8.96 17.01
CA GLY A 371 16.05 8.19 15.79
C GLY A 371 15.37 9.00 14.70
N PHE A 372 16.10 9.25 13.62
CA PHE A 372 15.57 9.84 12.39
C PHE A 372 15.12 8.74 11.44
N VAL A 373 14.00 8.93 10.74
CA VAL A 373 13.40 7.92 9.85
C VAL A 373 13.12 8.43 8.44
N SER A 374 12.98 9.75 8.26
CA SER A 374 12.75 10.41 6.97
C SER A 374 13.35 11.82 7.03
N ALA A 375 13.86 12.32 5.91
CA ALA A 375 14.51 13.63 5.82
C ALA A 375 14.05 14.42 4.58
N GLN A 376 14.09 15.76 4.66
CA GLN A 376 13.77 16.65 3.56
C GLN A 376 14.71 17.85 3.49
N LYS A 377 15.13 18.26 2.28
CA LYS A 377 15.97 19.45 2.08
C LYS A 377 15.23 20.72 2.51
N MET A 378 15.94 21.68 3.11
CA MET A 378 15.40 22.99 3.46
C MET A 378 16.40 24.12 3.20
N GLY A 379 16.56 24.44 1.92
CA GLY A 379 17.67 25.26 1.43
C GLY A 379 18.94 24.41 1.22
N ALA A 380 20.06 25.07 0.91
CA ALA A 380 21.34 24.39 0.65
C ALA A 380 21.93 23.76 1.93
N ASP A 381 22.05 24.55 3.00
CA ASP A 381 22.86 24.20 4.17
C ASP A 381 22.03 23.64 5.35
N SER A 382 20.83 23.10 5.10
CA SER A 382 19.94 22.62 6.17
C SER A 382 18.92 21.57 5.72
N LEU A 383 18.56 20.70 6.66
CA LEU A 383 17.54 19.66 6.54
C LEU A 383 16.38 19.89 7.50
N LEU A 384 15.23 19.35 7.13
CA LEU A 384 14.21 18.86 8.05
C LEU A 384 14.42 17.37 8.30
N LEU A 385 14.41 16.98 9.57
CA LEU A 385 14.53 15.59 10.01
C LEU A 385 13.26 15.19 10.77
N PHE A 386 12.76 13.99 10.50
CA PHE A 386 11.55 13.43 11.09
C PHE A 386 11.86 12.13 11.83
N GLY A 387 11.12 11.83 12.89
CA GLY A 387 11.34 10.63 13.71
C GLY A 387 10.74 10.70 15.11
N ASP A 388 11.44 10.12 16.07
CA ASP A 388 10.91 9.83 17.42
C ASP A 388 10.45 11.05 18.24
N ALA A 389 11.09 12.20 18.03
CA ALA A 389 10.72 13.50 18.61
C ALA A 389 10.00 14.44 17.62
N GLY A 390 9.48 13.89 16.52
CA GLY A 390 8.81 14.63 15.45
C GLY A 390 9.77 15.46 14.59
N ALA A 391 9.29 16.61 14.11
CA ALA A 391 9.96 17.42 13.12
C ALA A 391 11.03 18.34 13.74
N GLN A 392 12.26 18.28 13.23
CA GLN A 392 13.42 19.03 13.70
C GLN A 392 14.18 19.68 12.52
N ILE A 393 14.81 20.83 12.75
CA ILE A 393 15.68 21.50 11.77
C ILE A 393 17.13 21.20 12.11
N PHE A 394 17.92 20.77 11.13
CA PHE A 394 19.33 20.44 11.29
C PHE A 394 20.22 21.19 10.28
N PRO A 395 21.22 21.99 10.70
CA PRO A 395 22.22 22.61 9.83
C PRO A 395 23.39 21.67 9.52
N LEU A 396 23.90 21.67 8.28
CA LEU A 396 24.87 20.70 7.73
C LEU A 396 26.37 21.04 7.90
#